data_AF-A0A3S0SJV0-F1
#
_entry.id   AF-A0A3S0SJV0-F1
#
_cell.length_a   1.000
_cell.length_b   1.000
_cell.length_c   1.000
_cell.angle_alpha   90.00
_cell.angle_beta   90.00
_cell.angle_gamma   90.00
#
_symmetry.space_group_name_H-M   'P 1'
#
loop_
_entity.id
_entity.type
_entity.pdbx_description
1 polymer ?
#
loop_
_entity_poly.entity_id
_entity_poly.type
_entity_poly.pdbx_seq_one_letter_code
_entity_poly.pdbx_strand_id
1 'polypeptide(L)'
;MEMEMQKEKLVADERRTLAYAADHFTVDGVGAFIDELANEHKFLAIFVFATAAAPETAINLDVATVNSRIAKLGNFPAIQSLSNVPLHRDWELLLPVYIRGRRAALLNRRNIPPGEEPSQVYLDRNARPFTLDKVNAAFSRLSKKLGLPIPIELETIAWVVAKQSMLERLMLQQHEPSFRRH
;
A
#
# COMPACT_ATOMS: atom_id res chain seq x y z
N MET A 1 -4.82 -33.25 5.19
CA MET A 1 -3.54 -33.37 5.91
C MET A 1 -2.34 -32.91 5.05
N GLU A 2 -2.05 -33.49 3.88
CA GLU A 2 -0.94 -33.00 3.01
C GLU A 2 -1.12 -31.55 2.51
N MET A 3 -2.32 -31.15 2.07
CA MET A 3 -2.58 -29.77 1.63
C MET A 3 -2.46 -28.73 2.77
N GLU A 4 -2.65 -29.16 4.02
CA GLU A 4 -2.62 -28.26 5.18
C GLU A 4 -1.18 -28.00 5.61
N MET A 5 -0.37 -29.06 5.63
CA MET A 5 1.07 -28.99 5.87
C MET A 5 1.83 -28.22 4.77
N GLN A 6 1.38 -28.31 3.51
CA GLN A 6 1.93 -27.50 2.41
C GLN A 6 1.61 -26.01 2.56
N LYS A 7 0.38 -25.66 2.98
CA LYS A 7 -0.01 -24.28 3.27
C LYS A 7 0.79 -23.69 4.44
N GLU A 8 0.93 -24.44 5.53
CA GLU A 8 1.71 -23.99 6.69
C GLU A 8 3.18 -23.73 6.34
N LYS A 9 3.76 -24.58 5.50
CA LYS A 9 5.15 -24.41 5.03
C LYS A 9 5.31 -23.19 4.13
N LEU A 10 4.36 -22.92 3.24
CA LEU A 10 4.33 -21.72 2.38
C LEU A 10 4.22 -20.44 3.21
N VAL A 11 3.30 -20.40 4.17
CA VAL A 11 3.11 -19.24 5.06
C VAL A 11 4.36 -18.98 5.91
N ALA A 12 5.05 -20.04 6.36
CA ALA A 12 6.29 -19.89 7.11
C ALA A 12 7.44 -19.31 6.25
N ASP A 13 7.52 -19.69 4.97
CA ASP A 13 8.55 -19.19 4.04
C ASP A 13 8.29 -17.74 3.61
N GLU A 14 7.02 -17.37 3.39
CA GLU A 14 6.61 -15.99 3.14
C GLU A 14 6.95 -15.07 4.33
N ARG A 15 6.64 -15.52 5.56
CA ARG A 15 6.98 -14.76 6.78
C ARG A 15 8.49 -14.58 6.94
N ARG A 16 9.29 -15.59 6.61
CA ARG A 16 10.77 -15.48 6.65
C ARG A 16 11.28 -14.50 5.60
N THR A 17 10.73 -14.54 4.40
CA THR A 17 11.11 -13.62 3.31
C THR A 17 10.76 -12.17 3.67
N LEU A 18 9.59 -11.93 4.27
CA LEU A 18 9.18 -10.61 4.72
C LEU A 18 9.99 -10.09 5.90
N ALA A 19 10.32 -10.97 6.87
CA ALA A 19 11.22 -10.62 7.97
C ALA A 19 12.60 -10.24 7.45
N TYR A 20 13.17 -11.04 6.55
CA TYR A 20 14.43 -10.75 5.88
C TYR A 20 14.39 -9.43 5.11
N ALA A 21 13.28 -9.16 4.40
CA ALA A 21 13.11 -7.91 3.67
C ALA A 21 13.07 -6.68 4.57
N ALA A 22 12.44 -6.78 5.73
CA ALA A 22 12.42 -5.69 6.71
C ALA A 22 13.73 -5.48 7.47
N ASP A 23 14.68 -6.39 7.33
CA ASP A 23 16.04 -6.20 7.83
C ASP A 23 16.96 -5.62 6.75
N HIS A 24 16.58 -5.71 5.48
CA HIS A 24 17.36 -5.22 4.33
C HIS A 24 16.86 -3.89 3.76
N PHE A 25 15.58 -3.56 3.96
CA PHE A 25 14.99 -2.32 3.46
C PHE A 25 14.58 -1.39 4.59
N THR A 26 15.00 -0.14 4.48
CA THR A 26 14.52 0.97 5.31
C THR A 26 13.29 1.61 4.68
N VAL A 27 12.54 2.39 5.48
CA VAL A 27 11.42 3.20 4.97
C VAL A 27 11.89 4.14 3.84
N ASP A 28 13.07 4.75 3.98
CA ASP A 28 13.65 5.62 2.96
C ASP A 28 14.01 4.84 1.68
N GLY A 29 14.56 3.63 1.82
CA GLY A 29 14.87 2.76 0.68
C GLY A 29 13.63 2.33 -0.09
N VAL A 30 12.53 2.05 0.62
CA VAL A 30 11.23 1.80 0.02
C VAL A 30 10.68 3.05 -0.67
N GLY A 31 10.82 4.23 -0.06
CA GLY A 31 10.44 5.50 -0.68
C GLY A 31 11.16 5.74 -2.00
N ALA A 32 12.49 5.56 -2.02
CA ALA A 32 13.30 5.68 -3.23
C ALA A 32 12.89 4.67 -4.32
N PHE A 33 12.55 3.44 -3.94
CA PHE A 33 12.02 2.45 -4.89
C PHE A 33 10.69 2.92 -5.51
N ILE A 34 9.79 3.48 -4.69
CA ILE A 34 8.50 3.99 -5.16
C ILE A 34 8.70 5.15 -6.14
N ASP A 35 9.71 5.99 -5.94
CA ASP A 35 10.02 7.10 -6.85
C ASP A 35 10.46 6.63 -8.24
N GLU A 36 11.09 5.47 -8.35
CA GLU A 36 11.47 4.84 -9.62
C GLU A 36 10.31 4.10 -10.32
N LEU A 37 9.18 3.89 -9.65
CA LEU A 37 8.04 3.18 -10.24
C LEU A 37 7.44 3.95 -11.42
N ALA A 38 7.02 3.18 -12.41
CA ALA A 38 6.15 3.68 -13.46
C ALA A 38 4.90 4.32 -12.85
N ASN A 39 4.55 5.44 -13.45
CA ASN A 39 3.51 6.36 -13.01
C ASN A 39 2.14 5.68 -12.74
N GLU A 40 1.83 4.58 -13.44
CA GLU A 40 0.61 3.79 -13.27
C GLU A 40 0.56 2.98 -11.96
N HIS A 41 1.70 2.50 -11.46
CA HIS A 41 1.78 1.71 -10.23
C HIS A 41 2.14 2.55 -9.00
N LYS A 42 2.75 3.72 -9.22
CA LYS A 42 3.28 4.59 -8.17
C LYS A 42 2.23 4.95 -7.12
N PHE A 43 1.00 5.29 -7.52
CA PHE A 43 -0.04 5.71 -6.56
C PHE A 43 -0.57 4.57 -5.67
N LEU A 44 -0.67 3.37 -6.22
CA LEU A 44 -0.99 2.18 -5.42
C LEU A 44 0.11 1.92 -4.39
N ALA A 45 1.37 2.02 -4.82
CA ALA A 45 2.52 1.85 -3.92
C ALA A 45 2.57 2.93 -2.83
N ILE A 46 2.36 4.20 -3.19
CA ILE A 46 2.27 5.32 -2.23
C ILE A 46 1.13 5.08 -1.24
N PHE A 47 -0.03 4.60 -1.69
CA PHE A 47 -1.15 4.31 -0.79
C PHE A 47 -0.79 3.21 0.21
N VAL A 48 -0.21 2.10 -0.25
CA VAL A 48 0.26 1.02 0.64
C VAL A 48 1.36 1.52 1.57
N PHE A 49 2.30 2.31 1.08
CA PHE A 49 3.36 2.92 1.89
C PHE A 49 2.80 3.84 2.96
N ALA A 50 1.83 4.69 2.61
CA ALA A 50 1.27 5.63 3.56
C ALA A 50 0.34 4.97 4.57
N THR A 51 -0.30 3.85 4.24
CA THR A 51 -1.36 3.25 5.07
C THR A 51 -0.97 1.92 5.71
N ALA A 52 0.07 1.25 5.22
CA ALA A 52 0.37 -0.15 5.45
C ALA A 52 -0.84 -1.08 5.22
N ALA A 53 -1.73 -0.73 4.30
CA ALA A 53 -2.87 -1.58 3.93
C ALA A 53 -2.39 -2.91 3.32
N ALA A 54 -3.11 -3.99 3.61
CA ALA A 54 -2.84 -5.28 2.99
C ALA A 54 -2.98 -5.18 1.45
N PRO A 55 -2.07 -5.76 0.65
CA PRO A 55 -2.06 -5.60 -0.80
C PRO A 55 -3.37 -6.01 -1.49
N GLU A 56 -4.01 -7.09 -1.05
CA GLU A 56 -5.33 -7.51 -1.53
C GLU A 56 -6.39 -6.45 -1.28
N THR A 57 -6.34 -5.81 -0.11
CA THR A 57 -7.28 -4.74 0.26
C THR A 57 -7.02 -3.48 -0.56
N ALA A 58 -5.76 -3.14 -0.78
CA ALA A 58 -5.37 -1.96 -1.55
C ALA A 58 -5.74 -2.09 -3.04
N ILE A 59 -5.51 -3.26 -3.65
CA ILE A 59 -5.85 -3.51 -5.07
C ILE A 59 -7.36 -3.56 -5.29
N ASN A 60 -8.11 -4.15 -4.35
CA ASN A 60 -9.56 -4.27 -4.46
C ASN A 60 -10.33 -3.08 -3.90
N LEU A 61 -9.65 -1.98 -3.59
CA LEU A 61 -10.29 -0.79 -3.03
C LEU A 61 -11.34 -0.26 -4.02
N ASP A 62 -12.57 -0.12 -3.54
CA ASP A 62 -13.73 0.24 -4.34
C ASP A 62 -14.02 1.75 -4.28
N VAL A 63 -14.30 2.37 -5.43
CA VAL A 63 -14.53 3.82 -5.56
C VAL A 63 -15.77 4.26 -4.79
N ALA A 64 -16.87 3.51 -4.87
CA ALA A 64 -18.12 3.87 -4.20
C ALA A 64 -17.95 3.83 -2.67
N THR A 65 -17.27 2.81 -2.16
CA THR A 65 -16.95 2.63 -0.74
C THR A 65 -16.06 3.76 -0.24
N VAL A 66 -15.02 4.12 -0.99
CA VAL A 66 -14.13 5.25 -0.63
C VAL A 66 -14.89 6.56 -0.61
N ASN A 67 -15.68 6.85 -1.64
CA ASN A 67 -16.45 8.09 -1.70
C ASN A 67 -17.50 8.18 -0.58
N SER A 68 -18.16 7.07 -0.26
CA SER A 68 -19.12 6.99 0.85
C SER A 68 -18.44 7.28 2.21
N ARG A 69 -17.27 6.69 2.46
CA ARG A 69 -16.49 6.96 3.68
C ARG A 69 -16.05 8.41 3.76
N ILE A 70 -15.54 8.97 2.67
CA ILE A 70 -15.15 10.38 2.60
C ILE A 70 -16.35 11.30 2.88
N ALA A 71 -17.51 11.02 2.29
CA ALA A 71 -18.72 11.82 2.51
C ALA A 71 -19.18 11.78 3.98
N LYS A 72 -19.02 10.63 4.66
CA LYS A 72 -19.43 10.44 6.04
C LYS A 72 -18.44 11.01 7.07
N LEU A 73 -17.15 10.88 6.80
CA LEU A 73 -16.09 11.11 7.79
C LEU A 73 -15.19 12.31 7.47
N GLY A 74 -15.24 12.83 6.24
CA GLY A 74 -14.19 13.70 5.70
C GLY A 74 -12.98 12.91 5.18
N ASN A 75 -12.09 13.58 4.44
CA ASN A 75 -10.96 12.93 3.77
C ASN A 75 -10.00 12.24 4.76
N PHE A 76 -9.54 12.97 5.78
CA PHE A 76 -8.56 12.49 6.74
C PHE A 76 -9.04 11.25 7.50
N PRO A 77 -10.20 11.27 8.19
CA PRO A 77 -10.60 10.13 9.01
C PRO A 77 -11.04 8.93 8.16
N ALA A 78 -11.48 9.16 6.92
CA ALA A 78 -11.75 8.08 5.97
C ALA A 78 -10.48 7.30 5.62
N ILE A 79 -9.37 7.99 5.31
CA ILE A 79 -8.08 7.34 5.04
C ILE A 79 -7.53 6.67 6.30
N GLN A 80 -7.60 7.34 7.44
CA GLN A 80 -7.16 6.78 8.72
C GLN A 80 -7.90 5.47 9.05
N SER A 81 -9.20 5.38 8.74
CA SER A 81 -9.99 4.14 8.94
C SER A 81 -9.55 2.96 8.09
N LEU A 82 -8.74 3.20 7.04
CA LEU A 82 -8.17 2.20 6.15
C LEU A 82 -6.69 1.92 6.46
N SER A 83 -6.11 2.61 7.44
CA SER A 83 -4.69 2.55 7.75
C SER A 83 -4.38 1.67 8.95
N ASN A 84 -3.28 0.93 8.85
CA ASN A 84 -2.66 0.16 9.93
C ASN A 84 -1.54 0.94 10.66
N VAL A 85 -1.28 2.19 10.26
CA VAL A 85 -0.29 3.09 10.88
C VAL A 85 -0.98 4.38 11.34
N PRO A 86 -0.39 5.18 12.24
CA PRO A 86 -1.11 6.29 12.88
C PRO A 86 -1.23 7.55 12.02
N LEU A 87 -0.25 7.87 11.16
CA LEU A 87 -0.28 9.11 10.37
C LEU A 87 0.69 9.10 9.17
N HIS A 88 0.29 9.73 8.07
CA HIS A 88 1.19 10.18 7.00
C HIS A 88 0.74 11.57 6.52
N ARG A 89 1.72 12.44 6.21
CA ARG A 89 1.49 13.88 5.93
C ARG A 89 0.54 14.16 4.75
N ASP A 90 0.50 13.25 3.78
CA ASP A 90 -0.22 13.45 2.51
C ASP A 90 -1.57 12.72 2.41
N TRP A 91 -2.04 12.06 3.49
CA TRP A 91 -3.23 11.20 3.46
C TRP A 91 -4.47 11.85 2.90
N GLU A 92 -4.74 13.10 3.28
CA GLU A 92 -5.96 13.81 2.87
C GLU A 92 -6.13 13.94 1.37
N LEU A 93 -5.02 13.85 0.63
CA LEU A 93 -4.98 14.07 -0.80
C LEU A 93 -4.87 12.77 -1.59
N LEU A 94 -4.39 11.67 -1.01
CA LEU A 94 -4.06 10.44 -1.74
C LEU A 94 -5.22 9.89 -2.57
N LEU A 95 -6.33 9.52 -1.93
CA LEU A 95 -7.47 8.93 -2.64
C LEU A 95 -8.32 9.98 -3.40
N PRO A 96 -8.67 11.14 -2.81
CA PRO A 96 -9.51 12.11 -3.52
C PRO A 96 -8.86 12.66 -4.80
N VAL A 97 -7.57 13.02 -4.75
CA VAL A 97 -6.85 13.56 -5.92
C VAL A 97 -6.66 12.47 -6.96
N TYR A 98 -6.34 11.24 -6.55
CA TYR A 98 -6.18 10.14 -7.49
C TYR A 98 -7.49 9.81 -8.22
N ILE A 99 -8.60 9.66 -7.49
CA ILE A 99 -9.91 9.32 -8.07
C ILE A 99 -10.41 10.45 -8.97
N ARG A 100 -10.45 11.69 -8.47
CA ARG A 100 -11.05 12.83 -9.20
C ARG A 100 -10.16 13.39 -10.31
N GLY A 101 -8.84 13.24 -10.18
CA GLY A 101 -7.89 13.71 -11.18
C GLY A 101 -7.47 12.59 -12.11
N ARG A 102 -6.60 11.71 -11.61
CA ARG A 102 -5.85 10.77 -12.46
C ARG A 102 -6.72 9.65 -13.03
N ARG A 103 -7.56 9.01 -12.20
CA ARG A 103 -8.48 7.95 -12.64
C ARG A 103 -9.51 8.53 -13.61
N ALA A 104 -10.17 9.64 -13.27
CA ALA A 104 -11.12 10.31 -14.16
C ALA A 104 -10.51 10.66 -15.53
N ALA A 105 -9.30 11.23 -15.55
CA ALA A 105 -8.59 11.54 -16.79
C ALA A 105 -8.23 10.28 -17.61
N LEU A 106 -7.84 9.19 -16.94
CA LEU A 106 -7.56 7.91 -17.60
C LEU A 106 -8.81 7.33 -18.27
N LEU A 107 -9.94 7.29 -17.55
CA LEU A 107 -11.21 6.78 -18.08
C LEU A 107 -11.70 7.59 -19.27
N ASN A 108 -11.65 8.92 -19.16
CA ASN A 108 -12.00 9.81 -20.26
C ASN A 108 -11.11 9.57 -21.50
N ARG A 109 -9.79 9.48 -21.32
CA ARG A 109 -8.86 9.15 -22.41
C ARG A 109 -9.11 7.77 -23.05
N ARG A 110 -9.70 6.84 -22.31
CA ARG A 110 -10.05 5.50 -22.79
C ARG A 110 -11.48 5.42 -23.34
N ASN A 111 -12.21 6.55 -23.38
CA ASN A 111 -13.60 6.64 -23.81
C ASN A 111 -14.52 5.66 -23.06
N ILE A 112 -14.26 5.45 -21.76
CA ILE A 112 -15.13 4.61 -20.93
C ILE A 112 -16.29 5.48 -20.46
N PRO A 113 -17.54 5.16 -20.84
CA PRO A 113 -18.69 5.96 -20.45
C PRO A 113 -19.03 5.78 -18.95
N PRO A 114 -19.66 6.79 -18.33
CA PRO A 114 -20.21 6.65 -16.99
C PRO A 114 -21.16 5.44 -16.92
N GLY A 115 -21.01 4.61 -15.89
CA GLY A 115 -21.79 3.38 -15.71
C GLY A 115 -21.10 2.10 -16.20
N GLU A 116 -20.10 2.22 -17.08
CA GLU A 116 -19.23 1.09 -17.50
C GLU A 116 -17.85 1.13 -16.83
N GLU A 117 -17.64 2.09 -15.92
CA GLU A 117 -16.37 2.26 -15.23
C GLU A 117 -16.07 1.05 -14.32
N PRO A 118 -14.83 0.53 -14.31
CA PRO A 118 -14.44 -0.48 -13.33
C PRO A 118 -14.55 0.08 -11.91
N SER A 119 -15.10 -0.71 -10.98
CA SER A 119 -15.38 -0.25 -9.61
C SER A 119 -14.11 0.03 -8.79
N GLN A 120 -12.99 -0.61 -9.14
CA GLN A 120 -11.73 -0.46 -8.44
C GLN A 120 -11.12 0.94 -8.62
N VAL A 121 -10.47 1.41 -7.55
CA VAL A 121 -9.74 2.68 -7.53
C VAL A 121 -8.54 2.62 -8.46
N TYR A 122 -7.67 1.62 -8.30
CA TYR A 122 -6.42 1.54 -9.06
C TYR A 122 -6.58 0.70 -10.33
N LEU A 123 -6.20 1.29 -11.46
CA LEU A 123 -6.35 0.72 -12.79
C LEU A 123 -5.01 0.73 -13.53
N ASP A 124 -4.81 -0.24 -14.40
CA ASP A 124 -3.69 -0.26 -15.34
C ASP A 124 -3.85 0.81 -16.45
N ARG A 125 -2.82 0.97 -17.28
CA ARG A 125 -2.85 1.91 -18.41
C ARG A 125 -4.00 1.72 -19.39
N ASN A 126 -4.64 0.55 -19.42
CA ASN A 126 -5.76 0.20 -20.27
C ASN A 126 -7.10 0.35 -19.54
N ALA A 127 -7.11 1.00 -18.37
CA ALA A 127 -8.27 1.15 -17.51
C ALA A 127 -8.88 -0.19 -17.07
N ARG A 128 -8.05 -1.22 -16.88
CA ARG A 128 -8.47 -2.49 -16.27
C ARG A 128 -8.05 -2.53 -14.81
N PRO A 129 -8.82 -3.16 -13.91
CA PRO A 129 -8.40 -3.36 -12.53
C PRO A 129 -7.03 -4.04 -12.46
N PHE A 130 -6.19 -3.61 -11.53
CA PHE A 130 -4.93 -4.30 -11.26
C PHE A 130 -5.17 -5.70 -10.71
N THR A 131 -4.20 -6.58 -10.93
CA THR A 131 -4.09 -7.86 -10.22
C THR A 131 -2.76 -7.88 -9.47
N LEU A 132 -2.71 -8.57 -8.33
CA LEU A 132 -1.48 -8.70 -7.54
C LEU A 132 -0.32 -9.21 -8.40
N ASP A 133 -0.54 -10.28 -9.16
CA ASP A 133 0.48 -10.86 -10.04
C ASP A 133 1.10 -9.85 -11.00
N LYS A 134 0.29 -8.98 -11.61
CA LYS A 134 0.79 -7.97 -12.57
C LYS A 134 1.60 -6.90 -11.87
N VAL A 135 1.14 -6.45 -10.69
CA VAL A 135 1.82 -5.42 -9.91
C VAL A 135 3.15 -5.97 -9.37
N ASN A 136 3.14 -7.14 -8.73
CA ASN A 136 4.34 -7.77 -8.18
C ASN A 136 5.33 -8.15 -9.30
N ALA A 137 4.86 -8.56 -10.49
CA ALA A 137 5.73 -8.76 -11.65
C ALA A 137 6.36 -7.45 -12.17
N ALA A 138 5.65 -6.32 -12.11
CA ALA A 138 6.22 -5.01 -12.45
C ALA A 138 7.29 -4.59 -11.43
N PHE A 139 7.01 -4.80 -10.14
CA PHE A 139 7.92 -4.43 -9.06
C PHE A 139 9.17 -5.30 -9.04
N SER A 140 9.02 -6.61 -9.25
CA SER A 140 10.12 -7.56 -9.41
C SER A 140 11.04 -7.17 -10.57
N ARG A 141 10.48 -6.73 -11.70
CA ARG A 141 11.29 -6.25 -12.85
C ARG A 141 12.08 -5.00 -12.49
N LEU A 142 11.47 -4.05 -11.79
CA LEU A 142 12.17 -2.85 -11.33
C LEU A 142 13.26 -3.19 -10.31
N SER A 143 12.96 -4.06 -9.34
CA SER A 143 13.93 -4.50 -8.32
C SER A 143 15.18 -5.11 -8.94
N LYS A 144 15.00 -5.97 -9.96
CA LYS A 144 16.11 -6.52 -10.75
C LYS A 144 16.90 -5.44 -11.48
N LYS A 145 16.22 -4.48 -12.11
CA LYS A 145 16.87 -3.34 -12.80
C LYS A 145 17.72 -2.51 -11.85
N LEU A 146 17.26 -2.34 -10.60
CA LEU A 146 17.96 -1.59 -9.56
C LEU A 146 19.02 -2.42 -8.80
N GLY A 147 19.19 -3.70 -9.14
CA GLY A 147 20.18 -4.56 -8.48
C GLY A 147 19.87 -4.85 -7.02
N LEU A 148 18.60 -4.84 -6.61
CA LEU A 148 18.22 -5.11 -5.23
C LEU A 148 18.47 -6.59 -4.87
N PRO A 149 18.93 -6.88 -3.63
CA PRO A 149 19.28 -8.24 -3.22
C PRO A 149 18.06 -9.17 -3.19
N ILE A 150 16.87 -8.60 -2.99
CA ILE A 150 15.58 -9.26 -3.06
C ILE A 150 14.57 -8.35 -3.76
N PRO A 151 13.52 -8.90 -4.40
CA PRO A 151 12.43 -8.10 -4.94
C PRO A 151 11.69 -7.33 -3.84
N ILE A 152 11.38 -6.05 -4.10
CA ILE A 152 10.36 -5.33 -3.34
C ILE A 152 9.00 -5.66 -3.95
N GLU A 153 8.05 -6.08 -3.12
CA GLU A 153 6.64 -6.30 -3.49
C GLU A 153 5.72 -5.40 -2.65
N LEU A 154 4.41 -5.35 -2.96
CA LEU A 154 3.47 -4.57 -2.15
C LEU A 154 3.47 -5.04 -0.68
N GLU A 155 3.58 -6.34 -0.47
CA GLU A 155 3.69 -6.97 0.84
C GLU A 155 4.94 -6.46 1.59
N THR A 156 6.08 -6.35 0.88
CA THR A 156 7.32 -5.78 1.45
C THR A 156 7.11 -4.34 1.92
N ILE A 157 6.47 -3.52 1.09
CA ILE A 157 6.18 -2.11 1.41
C ILE A 157 5.32 -2.01 2.66
N ALA A 158 4.19 -2.74 2.69
CA ALA A 158 3.27 -2.73 3.83
C ALA A 158 3.97 -3.17 5.12
N TRP A 159 4.78 -4.24 5.03
CA TRP A 159 5.48 -4.82 6.17
C TRP A 159 6.58 -3.91 6.74
N VAL A 160 7.42 -3.32 5.89
CA VAL A 160 8.49 -2.39 6.31
C VAL A 160 7.90 -1.19 7.05
N VAL A 161 6.84 -0.59 6.50
CA VAL A 161 6.18 0.57 7.13
C VAL A 161 5.49 0.18 8.44
N ALA A 162 4.79 -0.95 8.48
CA ALA A 162 4.13 -1.42 9.70
C ALA A 162 5.15 -1.68 10.82
N LYS A 163 6.28 -2.35 10.52
CA LYS A 163 7.36 -2.60 11.48
C LYS A 163 7.95 -1.30 12.01
N GLN A 164 8.27 -0.34 11.13
CA GLN A 164 8.80 0.95 11.55
C GLN A 164 7.81 1.69 12.48
N SER A 165 6.54 1.72 12.10
CA SER A 165 5.51 2.36 12.92
C SER A 165 5.33 1.71 14.29
N MET A 166 5.44 0.37 14.37
CA MET A 166 5.44 -0.34 15.65
C MET A 166 6.66 0.00 16.50
N LEU A 167 7.86 0.06 15.90
CA LEU A 167 9.09 0.44 16.61
C LEU A 167 8.99 1.86 17.17
N GLU A 168 8.49 2.81 16.39
CA GLU A 168 8.28 4.19 16.83
C GLU A 168 7.31 4.28 18.02
N ARG A 169 6.21 3.51 17.99
CA ARG A 169 5.28 3.45 19.13
C ARG A 169 5.92 2.88 20.39
N LEU A 170 6.73 1.83 20.26
CA LEU A 170 7.44 1.23 21.39
C LEU A 170 8.48 2.21 21.98
N MET A 171 9.19 2.94 21.13
CA MET A 171 10.14 3.97 21.59
C MET A 171 9.45 5.13 22.29
N LEU A 172 8.27 5.56 21.82
CA LEU A 172 7.46 6.60 22.46
C LEU A 172 6.93 6.16 23.83
N GLN A 173 6.53 4.90 23.99
CA GLN A 173 6.09 4.34 25.28
C GLN A 173 7.22 4.26 26.32
N GLN A 174 8.47 4.08 25.89
CA GLN A 174 9.64 4.09 26.79
C GLN A 174 10.03 5.51 27.25
N HIS A 175 9.54 6.55 26.58
CA HIS A 175 9.83 7.95 26.88
C HIS A 175 8.70 8.67 27.63
N GLU A 176 7.64 7.97 28.09
CA GLU A 176 6.70 8.59 29.02
C GLU A 176 7.45 8.93 30.33
N PRO A 177 7.54 10.22 30.73
CA PRO A 177 8.10 10.55 32.01
C PRO A 177 7.21 9.91 33.06
N SER A 178 7.80 9.05 33.90
CA SER A 178 7.17 8.58 35.12
C SER A 178 6.77 9.81 35.95
N PHE A 179 5.54 10.27 35.80
CA PHE A 179 4.94 11.23 36.71
C PHE A 179 4.75 10.49 38.04
N ARG A 180 5.82 10.51 38.86
CA ARG A 180 5.72 10.20 40.28
C ARG A 180 4.72 11.18 40.86
N ARG A 181 3.51 10.69 41.14
CA ARG A 181 2.57 11.38 42.02
C ARG A 181 3.24 11.46 43.40
N HIS A 182 3.61 12.66 43.80
CA HIS A 182 4.00 12.99 45.17
C HIS A 182 2.77 13.03 46.07
#